data_AF-A0A562TQU2-F1
#
_entry.id   AF-A0A562TQU2-F1
#
_cell.length_a   1.000
_cell.length_b   1.000
_cell.length_c   1.000
_cell.angle_alpha   90.00
_cell.angle_beta   90.00
_cell.angle_gamma   90.00
#
_symmetry.space_group_name_H-M   'P 1'
#
loop_
_entity.id
_entity.type
_entity.pdbx_description
1 polymer ?
#
loop_
_entity_poly.entity_id
_entity_poly.type
_entity_poly.pdbx_seq_one_letter_code
_entity_poly.pdbx_strand_id
1 'polypeptide(L)'
;MVFPGVTIGSSPVKANSAITWPGGSIIADPTLTLAFLEHEYGHYLDELKNGSLYYIFEVMPSSGFNMQFYPDTHANYWTEIRANINAVQFFGPDSAIANDPGRFPTNPSQ
;
A
#
# COMPACT_ATOMS: atom_id res chain seq x y z
N MET A 1 9.27 3.15 -14.22
CA MET A 1 9.51 3.36 -12.78
C MET A 1 10.03 2.07 -12.19
N VAL A 2 10.91 2.12 -11.19
CA VAL A 2 11.55 0.95 -10.59
C VAL A 2 11.09 0.82 -9.14
N PHE A 3 10.81 -0.40 -8.68
CA PHE A 3 10.45 -0.73 -7.29
C PHE A 3 11.58 -1.58 -6.68
N PRO A 4 12.63 -0.96 -6.10
CA PRO A 4 13.78 -1.70 -5.61
C PRO A 4 13.45 -2.68 -4.48
N GLY A 5 14.06 -3.86 -4.49
CA GLY A 5 13.95 -4.81 -3.37
C GLY A 5 12.64 -5.59 -3.30
N VAL A 6 11.71 -5.35 -4.22
CA VAL A 6 10.47 -6.14 -4.34
C VAL A 6 10.40 -6.91 -5.65
N THR A 7 9.74 -8.07 -5.60
CA THR A 7 9.26 -8.75 -6.80
C THR A 7 7.78 -8.42 -6.99
N ILE A 8 7.41 -7.93 -8.19
CA ILE A 8 6.00 -7.70 -8.54
C ILE A 8 5.50 -8.90 -9.34
N GLY A 9 4.59 -9.65 -8.74
CA GLY A 9 3.89 -10.76 -9.38
C GLY A 9 2.45 -10.39 -9.75
N SER A 10 1.93 -11.03 -10.79
CA SER A 10 0.51 -10.96 -11.13
C SER A 10 -0.23 -12.16 -10.56
N SER A 11 -1.37 -11.97 -9.91
CA SER A 11 -2.24 -13.06 -9.48
C SER A 11 -3.71 -12.64 -9.56
N PRO A 12 -4.63 -13.55 -9.94
CA PRO A 12 -6.05 -13.25 -10.03
C PRO A 12 -6.74 -13.22 -8.65
N VAL A 13 -6.06 -12.73 -7.59
CA VAL A 13 -6.55 -12.79 -6.20
C VAL A 13 -7.89 -12.08 -6.06
N LYS A 14 -8.09 -10.98 -6.79
CA LYS A 14 -9.37 -10.30 -7.04
C LYS A 14 -9.14 -9.20 -8.08
N ALA A 15 -10.10 -8.92 -8.95
CA ALA A 15 -10.01 -7.79 -9.87
C ALA A 15 -9.83 -6.46 -9.08
N ASN A 16 -8.97 -5.57 -9.59
CA ASN A 16 -8.66 -4.26 -9.02
C ASN A 16 -8.14 -4.35 -7.57
N SER A 17 -7.24 -5.31 -7.30
CA SER A 17 -6.62 -5.47 -5.97
C SER A 17 -5.13 -5.73 -6.06
N ALA A 18 -4.41 -5.29 -5.03
CA ALA A 18 -3.02 -5.65 -4.80
C ALA A 18 -2.82 -5.94 -3.31
N ILE A 19 -1.70 -6.59 -3.01
CA ILE A 19 -1.27 -6.88 -1.66
C ILE A 19 0.25 -6.97 -1.59
N THR A 20 0.80 -6.38 -0.54
CA THR A 20 2.19 -6.55 -0.16
C THR A 20 2.32 -7.72 0.81
N TRP A 21 3.00 -8.78 0.35
CA TRP A 21 3.32 -9.96 1.13
C TRP A 21 4.56 -9.71 2.00
N PRO A 22 4.53 -10.21 3.25
CA PRO A 22 5.72 -10.20 4.10
C PRO A 22 6.92 -10.83 3.39
N GLY A 23 8.07 -10.20 3.48
CA GLY A 23 9.30 -10.63 2.82
C GLY A 23 9.52 -10.04 1.42
N GLY A 24 8.78 -8.97 1.06
CA GLY A 24 9.13 -8.13 -0.09
C GLY A 24 8.57 -8.60 -1.44
N SER A 25 7.36 -9.13 -1.48
CA SER A 25 6.66 -9.38 -2.75
C SER A 25 5.38 -8.58 -2.83
N ILE A 26 5.12 -7.96 -3.98
CA ILE A 26 3.85 -7.31 -4.27
C ILE A 26 3.12 -8.20 -5.26
N ILE A 27 1.88 -8.58 -4.93
CA ILE A 27 1.00 -9.30 -5.84
C ILE A 27 -0.10 -8.33 -6.25
N ALA A 28 -0.19 -8.02 -7.54
CA ALA A 28 -1.11 -7.00 -8.04
C ALA A 28 -1.88 -7.50 -9.27
N ASP A 29 -3.12 -7.04 -9.41
CA ASP A 29 -3.83 -7.12 -10.68
C ASP A 29 -3.08 -6.27 -11.73
N PRO A 30 -2.75 -6.84 -12.91
CA PRO A 30 -2.01 -6.14 -13.96
C PRO A 30 -2.72 -4.90 -14.51
N THR A 31 -4.02 -4.72 -14.27
CA THR A 31 -4.76 -3.53 -14.73
C THR A 31 -4.69 -2.35 -13.75
N LEU A 32 -4.01 -2.51 -12.61
CA LEU A 32 -3.92 -1.45 -11.62
C LEU A 32 -3.09 -0.26 -12.09
N THR A 33 -3.44 0.91 -11.56
CA THR A 33 -2.71 2.14 -11.84
C THR A 33 -1.36 2.12 -11.14
N LEU A 34 -0.44 2.96 -11.60
CA LEU A 34 0.87 3.12 -10.97
C LEU A 34 0.76 3.55 -9.50
N ALA A 35 -0.25 4.38 -9.15
CA ALA A 35 -0.50 4.81 -7.78
C ALA A 35 -0.79 3.63 -6.82
N PHE A 36 -1.46 2.57 -7.28
CA PHE A 36 -1.63 1.35 -6.47
C PHE A 36 -0.31 0.67 -6.18
N LEU A 37 0.55 0.54 -7.20
CA LEU A 37 1.84 -0.12 -7.02
C LEU A 37 2.75 0.70 -6.10
N GLU A 38 2.69 2.04 -6.20
CA GLU A 38 3.38 2.93 -5.27
C GLU A 38 2.83 2.81 -3.85
N HIS A 39 1.51 2.69 -3.67
CA HIS A 39 0.87 2.45 -2.38
C HIS A 39 1.35 1.13 -1.73
N GLU A 40 1.31 0.03 -2.48
CA GLU A 40 1.82 -1.26 -2.01
C GLU A 40 3.31 -1.20 -1.67
N TYR A 41 4.08 -0.48 -2.47
CA TYR A 41 5.48 -0.24 -2.14
C TYR A 41 5.65 0.55 -0.83
N GLY A 42 4.71 1.43 -0.50
CA GLY A 42 4.62 2.10 0.80
C GLY A 42 4.46 1.13 1.98
N HIS A 43 3.67 0.07 1.82
CA HIS A 43 3.55 -1.03 2.79
C HIS A 43 4.87 -1.80 2.92
N TYR A 44 5.56 -2.06 1.80
CA TYR A 44 6.88 -2.68 1.82
C TYR A 44 7.93 -1.83 2.56
N LEU A 45 7.94 -0.51 2.32
CA LEU A 45 8.83 0.41 3.04
C LEU A 45 8.52 0.42 4.55
N ASP A 46 7.26 0.28 4.92
CA ASP A 46 6.84 0.18 6.32
C ASP A 46 7.31 -1.14 6.97
N GLU A 47 7.26 -2.24 6.22
CA GLU A 47 7.86 -3.52 6.59
C GLU A 47 9.38 -3.40 6.79
N LEU A 48 10.10 -2.79 5.85
CA LEU A 48 11.55 -2.59 5.97
C LEU A 48 11.93 -1.78 7.21
N LYS A 49 11.10 -0.78 7.57
CA LYS A 49 11.33 0.11 8.69
C LYS A 49 11.07 -0.55 10.05
N ASN A 50 9.98 -1.33 10.17
CA ASN A 50 9.52 -1.86 11.46
C ASN A 50 9.75 -3.38 11.62
N GLY A 51 10.11 -4.06 10.54
CA GLY A 51 10.33 -5.50 10.48
C GLY A 51 9.07 -6.30 10.11
N SER A 52 9.29 -7.48 9.51
CA SER A 52 8.22 -8.37 9.04
C SER A 52 7.27 -8.86 10.14
N LEU A 53 7.76 -9.02 11.38
CA LEU A 53 6.89 -9.41 12.49
C LEU A 53 5.86 -8.32 12.81
N TYR A 54 6.28 -7.05 12.85
CA TYR A 54 5.35 -5.94 13.03
C TYR A 54 4.34 -5.89 11.88
N TYR A 55 4.81 -6.03 10.64
CA TYR A 55 3.92 -6.02 9.48
C TYR A 55 2.86 -7.13 9.51
N ILE A 56 3.26 -8.36 9.86
CA ILE A 56 2.35 -9.52 9.94
C ILE A 56 1.31 -9.37 11.04
N PHE A 57 1.67 -8.83 12.22
CA PHE A 57 0.78 -8.78 13.37
C PHE A 57 -0.04 -7.48 13.48
N GLU A 58 0.50 -6.38 12.98
CA GLU A 58 -0.13 -5.06 13.14
C GLU A 58 -0.71 -4.54 11.82
N VAL A 59 0.03 -4.61 10.71
CA VAL A 59 -0.38 -3.97 9.45
C VAL A 59 -1.36 -4.83 8.67
N MET A 60 -0.96 -6.06 8.32
CA MET A 60 -1.77 -6.95 7.49
C MET A 60 -3.14 -7.29 8.11
N PRO A 61 -3.26 -7.60 9.43
CA PRO A 61 -4.54 -7.93 10.03
C PRO A 61 -5.44 -6.69 10.19
N SER A 62 -4.87 -5.53 10.54
CA SER A 62 -5.66 -4.31 10.75
C SER A 62 -6.17 -3.74 9.42
N SER A 63 -5.33 -3.73 8.38
CA SER A 63 -5.71 -3.40 7.01
C SER A 63 -6.83 -4.32 6.51
N GLY A 64 -6.65 -5.64 6.64
CA GLY A 64 -7.66 -6.62 6.23
C GLY A 64 -8.98 -6.53 7.00
N PHE A 65 -8.92 -6.34 8.34
CA PHE A 65 -10.12 -6.14 9.16
C PHE A 65 -10.86 -4.87 8.76
N ASN A 66 -10.14 -3.76 8.57
CA ASN A 66 -10.76 -2.50 8.21
C ASN A 66 -11.40 -2.57 6.81
N MET A 67 -10.71 -3.16 5.82
CA MET A 67 -11.27 -3.42 4.49
C MET A 67 -12.57 -4.25 4.56
N GLN A 68 -12.65 -5.23 5.47
CA GLN A 68 -13.80 -6.13 5.61
C GLN A 68 -15.00 -5.47 6.30
N PHE A 69 -14.78 -4.65 7.33
CA PHE A 69 -15.85 -4.13 8.20
C PHE A 69 -16.15 -2.65 8.01
N TYR A 70 -15.20 -1.88 7.49
CA TYR A 70 -15.29 -0.44 7.26
C TYR A 70 -14.74 -0.05 5.88
N PRO A 71 -15.25 -0.65 4.79
CA PRO A 71 -14.70 -0.44 3.44
C PRO A 71 -14.73 1.03 3.01
N ASP A 72 -15.72 1.80 3.45
CA ASP A 72 -15.88 3.22 3.12
C ASP A 72 -14.81 4.12 3.76
N THR A 73 -14.19 3.68 4.86
CA THR A 73 -13.14 4.43 5.57
C THR A 73 -11.77 3.78 5.49
N HIS A 74 -11.64 2.70 4.71
CA HIS A 74 -10.40 1.94 4.60
C HIS A 74 -9.23 2.74 4.07
N ALA A 75 -9.43 3.53 3.02
CA ALA A 75 -8.41 4.42 2.49
C ALA A 75 -7.88 5.41 3.55
N ASN A 76 -8.72 5.78 4.53
CA ASN A 76 -8.39 6.70 5.61
C ASN A 76 -7.82 6.00 6.86
N TYR A 77 -7.65 4.68 6.84
CA TYR A 77 -7.10 3.97 7.97
C TYR A 77 -5.60 4.25 8.12
N TRP A 78 -5.10 4.33 9.35
CA TRP A 78 -3.76 4.84 9.63
C TRP A 78 -2.64 4.03 8.97
N THR A 79 -2.82 2.73 8.75
CA THR A 79 -1.85 1.89 8.02
C THR A 79 -1.79 2.26 6.55
N GLU A 80 -2.94 2.48 5.91
CA GLU A 80 -3.04 2.88 4.50
C GLU A 80 -2.46 4.28 4.27
N ILE A 81 -2.78 5.21 5.17
CA ILE A 81 -2.23 6.56 5.13
C ILE A 81 -0.72 6.55 5.31
N ARG A 82 -0.22 5.75 6.26
CA ARG A 82 1.22 5.61 6.46
C ARG A 82 1.91 5.03 5.23
N ALA A 83 1.30 4.04 4.57
CA ALA A 83 1.81 3.52 3.30
C ALA A 83 1.88 4.62 2.23
N ASN A 84 0.81 5.43 2.08
CA ASN A 84 0.80 6.56 1.15
C ASN A 84 1.91 7.57 1.46
N ILE A 85 2.09 7.94 2.73
CA ILE A 85 3.16 8.85 3.17
C ILE A 85 4.54 8.28 2.84
N ASN A 86 4.80 7.01 3.16
CA ASN A 86 6.08 6.35 2.89
C ASN A 86 6.37 6.32 1.39
N ALA A 87 5.37 6.02 0.56
CA ALA A 87 5.48 6.01 -0.88
C ALA A 87 5.79 7.40 -1.45
N VAL A 88 5.07 8.45 -1.02
CA VAL A 88 5.33 9.83 -1.45
C VAL A 88 6.73 10.28 -1.03
N GLN A 89 7.18 9.93 0.18
CA GLN A 89 8.54 10.24 0.65
C GLN A 89 9.62 9.58 -0.22
N PHE A 90 9.36 8.38 -0.74
CA PHE A 90 10.30 7.63 -1.56
C PHE A 90 10.31 8.09 -3.03
N PHE A 91 9.13 8.19 -3.67
CA PHE A 91 9.01 8.53 -5.10
C PHE A 91 9.01 10.04 -5.36
N GLY A 92 8.74 10.85 -4.35
CA GLY A 92 8.68 12.31 -4.44
C GLY A 92 7.28 12.87 -4.74
N PRO A 93 7.15 14.21 -4.75
CA PRO A 93 5.86 14.90 -4.90
C PRO A 93 5.24 14.78 -6.29
N ASP A 94 6.03 14.41 -7.31
CA ASP A 94 5.55 14.22 -8.69
C ASP A 94 5.11 12.77 -8.98
N SER A 95 5.09 11.91 -7.96
CA SER A 95 4.66 10.50 -8.07
C SER A 95 3.16 10.37 -8.38
N ALA A 96 2.75 9.20 -8.88
CA ALA A 96 1.34 8.97 -9.22
C ALA A 96 0.46 9.02 -7.97
N ILE A 97 0.96 8.52 -6.83
CA ILE A 97 0.28 8.50 -5.54
C ILE A 97 0.15 9.90 -4.93
N ALA A 98 1.17 10.76 -5.05
CA ALA A 98 1.09 12.14 -4.59
C ALA A 98 0.02 12.95 -5.36
N ASN A 99 -0.25 12.56 -6.60
CA ASN A 99 -1.21 13.21 -7.49
C ASN A 99 -2.60 12.52 -7.53
N ASP A 100 -2.84 11.53 -6.64
CA ASP A 100 -4.16 10.89 -6.44
C ASP A 100 -4.64 10.94 -4.97
N PRO A 101 -4.71 12.14 -4.34
CA PRO A 101 -4.95 12.28 -2.90
C PRO A 101 -6.37 11.90 -2.47
N GLY A 102 -7.36 11.94 -3.36
CA GLY A 102 -8.74 11.56 -3.04
C GLY A 102 -8.91 10.05 -2.84
N ARG A 103 -8.07 9.25 -3.52
CA ARG A 103 -8.05 7.79 -3.39
C ARG A 103 -6.98 7.30 -2.42
N PHE A 104 -5.86 8.01 -2.33
CA PHE A 104 -4.71 7.70 -1.49
C PHE A 104 -4.39 8.86 -0.55
N PRO A 105 -5.20 9.06 0.51
CA PRO A 105 -5.02 10.16 1.43
C PRO A 105 -3.71 10.01 2.19
N THR A 106 -2.99 11.11 2.35
CA THR A 106 -1.73 11.19 3.12
C THR A 106 -1.93 11.84 4.49
N ASN A 107 -3.18 12.12 4.88
CA ASN A 107 -3.54 12.70 6.17
C ASN A 107 -4.84 12.09 6.70
N PRO A 108 -4.92 11.67 7.98
CA PRO A 108 -6.11 11.02 8.57
C PRO A 108 -7.35 11.91 8.75
N SER A 109 -7.32 13.19 8.38
CA SER A 109 -8.42 14.14 8.61
C SER A 109 -9.21 14.54 7.35
N GLN A 110 -9.21 13.72 6.29
CA GLN A 110 -10.06 13.89 5.11
C GLN A 110 -11.23 12.91 5.12
#